data_AF-A0A7C1N745-F1
#
_entry.id   AF-A0A7C1N745-F1
#
_cell.length_a   1.000
_cell.length_b   1.000
_cell.length_c   1.000
_cell.angle_alpha   90.00
_cell.angle_beta   90.00
_cell.angle_gamma   90.00
#
_symmetry.space_group_name_H-M   'P 1'
#
loop_
_entity.id
_entity.type
_entity.pdbx_description
1 polymer ?
#
loop_
_entity_poly.entity_id
_entity_poly.type
_entity_poly.pdbx_seq_one_letter_code
_entity_poly.pdbx_strand_id
1 'polypeptide(L)'
;MKEIKVEAPLLTFYAYTNNQTTIVCPSCDFEKKIDATPYKGVNRALKVKCICGEVFRCVIEFRKCYRKKVNLSGEHFSEKPRKRGILRVEEISMEGLKFSSLDPVMSG
;
A
#
# COMPACT_ATOMS: atom_id res chain seq x y z
N MET A 1 -4.08 -32.74 -2.61
CA MET A 1 -4.41 -31.39 -2.13
C MET A 1 -3.21 -30.51 -2.44
N LYS A 2 -3.32 -29.54 -3.35
CA LYS A 2 -2.20 -28.65 -3.69
C LYS A 2 -2.26 -27.47 -2.71
N GLU A 3 -1.27 -27.31 -1.87
CA GLU A 3 -1.11 -26.12 -1.04
C GLU A 3 -0.96 -24.91 -1.96
N ILE A 4 -1.94 -24.01 -1.89
CA ILE A 4 -1.84 -22.70 -2.50
C ILE A 4 -0.82 -21.95 -1.63
N LYS A 5 0.41 -21.77 -2.13
CA LYS A 5 1.37 -20.83 -1.54
C LYS A 5 0.80 -19.43 -1.72
N VAL A 6 0.08 -18.95 -0.70
CA VAL A 6 -0.26 -17.54 -0.58
C VAL A 6 1.08 -16.82 -0.35
N GLU A 7 1.59 -16.13 -1.38
CA GLU A 7 2.76 -15.27 -1.19
C GLU A 7 2.41 -14.23 -0.11
N ALA A 8 3.23 -14.15 0.94
CA ALA A 8 3.02 -13.20 2.01
C ALA A 8 2.92 -11.78 1.41
N PRO A 9 1.90 -10.98 1.77
CA PRO A 9 1.66 -9.69 1.16
C PRO A 9 2.87 -8.78 1.38
N LEU A 10 3.33 -8.14 0.30
CA LEU A 10 4.34 -7.10 0.39
C LEU A 10 3.73 -5.88 1.09
N LEU A 11 4.17 -5.60 2.31
CA LEU A 11 3.66 -4.46 3.08
C LEU A 11 4.19 -3.15 2.51
N THR A 12 3.35 -2.12 2.44
CA THR A 12 3.76 -0.78 2.02
C THR A 12 3.68 0.17 3.20
N PHE A 13 4.81 0.80 3.52
CA PHE A 13 4.90 1.90 4.48
C PHE A 13 5.17 3.21 3.75
N TYR A 14 4.74 4.33 4.33
CA TYR A 14 4.82 5.64 3.67
C TYR A 14 5.78 6.55 4.41
N ALA A 15 6.78 7.08 3.69
CA ALA A 15 7.63 8.13 4.21
C ALA A 15 6.91 9.48 4.11
N TYR A 16 6.90 10.22 5.22
CA TYR A 16 6.38 11.58 5.31
C TYR A 16 7.39 12.61 4.75
N THR A 17 6.99 13.88 4.70
CA THR A 17 7.79 14.99 4.13
C THR A 17 9.16 15.18 4.80
N ASN A 18 9.32 14.73 6.03
CA ASN A 18 10.59 14.72 6.77
C ASN A 18 11.43 13.44 6.55
N ASN A 19 11.10 12.65 5.54
CA ASN A 19 11.67 11.33 5.25
C ASN A 19 11.56 10.32 6.41
N GLN A 20 10.68 10.51 7.39
CA GLN A 20 10.44 9.50 8.42
C GLN A 20 9.32 8.55 8.00
N THR A 21 9.45 7.27 8.38
CA THR A 21 8.39 6.28 8.26
C THR A 21 8.27 5.47 9.54
N THR A 22 7.08 4.94 9.81
CA THR A 22 6.82 4.01 10.91
C THR A 22 6.57 2.64 10.31
N ILE A 23 7.44 1.68 10.61
CA ILE A 23 7.24 0.28 10.25
C ILE A 23 6.51 -0.40 11.40
N VAL A 24 5.39 -1.06 11.08
CA VAL A 24 4.56 -1.81 12.05
C VAL A 24 4.69 -3.30 11.76
N CYS A 25 4.98 -4.09 12.78
CA CYS A 25 5.03 -5.55 12.64
C CYS A 25 3.62 -6.13 12.48
N PRO A 26 3.35 -6.97 11.47
CA PRO A 26 2.02 -7.56 11.27
C PRO A 26 1.65 -8.65 12.28
N SER A 27 2.61 -9.09 13.11
CA SER A 27 2.44 -10.21 14.06
C SER A 27 2.23 -9.74 15.51
N CYS A 28 2.87 -8.64 15.91
CA CYS A 28 2.81 -8.14 17.29
C CYS A 28 2.53 -6.64 17.42
N ASP A 29 2.21 -5.97 16.31
CA ASP A 29 1.93 -4.53 16.24
C ASP A 29 3.05 -3.61 16.75
N PHE A 30 4.26 -4.15 16.95
CA PHE A 30 5.40 -3.33 17.36
C PHE A 30 5.74 -2.30 16.28
N GLU A 31 5.80 -1.04 16.69
CA GLU A 31 6.10 0.10 15.82
C GLU A 31 7.56 0.54 15.96
N LYS A 32 8.22 0.77 14.82
CA LYS A 32 9.55 1.38 14.79
C LYS A 32 9.58 2.55 13.82
N LYS A 33 9.84 3.73 14.35
CA LYS A 33 10.10 4.93 13.55
C LYS A 33 11.55 4.91 13.04
N ILE A 34 11.74 5.09 11.74
CA ILE A 34 13.06 5.09 11.10
C ILE A 34 13.23 6.30 10.17
N ASP A 35 14.48 6.69 9.93
CA ASP A 35 14.84 7.54 8.79
C ASP A 35 14.77 6.71 7.51
N ALA A 36 13.88 7.10 6.60
CA ALA A 36 13.70 6.43 5.34
C ALA A 36 14.67 6.91 4.26
N THR A 37 15.39 8.02 4.46
CA THR A 37 16.28 8.63 3.44
C THR A 37 17.17 7.63 2.70
N PRO A 38 17.81 6.61 3.34
CA PRO A 38 18.63 5.62 2.65
C PRO A 38 17.89 4.72 1.66
N TYR A 39 16.56 4.64 1.75
CA TYR A 39 15.71 3.81 0.90
C TYR A 39 15.06 4.59 -0.25
N LYS A 40 15.36 5.88 -0.39
CA LYS A 40 14.83 6.72 -1.46
C LYS A 40 15.39 6.26 -2.81
N GLY A 41 14.49 5.96 -3.75
CA GLY A 41 14.85 5.40 -5.06
C GLY A 41 15.20 3.90 -5.06
N VAL A 42 15.08 3.23 -3.91
CA VAL A 42 15.25 1.78 -3.82
C VAL A 42 13.96 1.08 -4.27
N ASN A 43 13.97 0.53 -5.49
CA ASN A 43 12.82 -0.17 -6.07
C ASN A 43 12.73 -1.65 -5.67
N ARG A 44 13.34 -2.06 -4.55
CA ARG A 44 13.32 -3.46 -4.06
C ARG A 44 12.71 -3.55 -2.67
N ALA A 45 12.08 -4.69 -2.40
CA ALA A 45 11.55 -5.01 -1.08
C ALA A 45 12.67 -5.10 -0.04
N LEU A 46 12.44 -4.49 1.12
CA LEU A 46 13.26 -4.58 2.31
C LEU A 46 12.84 -5.81 3.13
N LYS A 47 13.83 -6.51 3.69
CA LYS A 47 13.59 -7.59 4.66
C LYS A 47 13.66 -6.98 6.06
N VAL A 48 12.56 -7.09 6.81
CA VAL A 48 12.46 -6.60 8.19
C VAL A 48 12.41 -7.79 9.13
N LYS A 49 13.19 -7.74 10.22
CA LYS A 49 13.10 -8.69 11.33
C LYS A 49 12.60 -7.94 12.56
N CYS A 50 11.46 -8.36 13.09
CA CYS A 50 10.91 -7.82 14.33
C CYS A 50 11.58 -8.45 15.55
N ILE A 51 11.49 -7.77 16.69
CA ILE A 51 11.91 -8.28 18.00
C ILE A 51 11.10 -9.50 18.45
N CYS A 52 9.86 -9.68 17.97
CA CYS A 52 9.05 -10.86 18.24
C CYS A 52 9.48 -12.10 17.44
N GLY A 53 10.44 -11.95 16.52
CA GLY A 53 10.91 -13.04 15.65
C GLY A 53 10.32 -13.05 14.25
N GLU A 54 9.22 -12.34 14.01
CA GLU A 54 8.58 -12.26 12.69
C GLU A 54 9.51 -11.64 11.63
N VAL A 55 9.50 -12.21 10.43
CA VAL A 55 10.31 -11.75 9.30
C VAL A 55 9.43 -11.51 8.09
N PHE A 56 9.28 -10.24 7.72
CA PHE A 56 8.39 -9.82 6.64
C PHE A 56 9.13 -8.96 5.61
N ARG A 57 8.51 -8.81 4.44
CA ARG A 57 8.98 -7.94 3.37
C ARG A 57 8.13 -6.69 3.30
N CYS A 58 8.77 -5.55 3.07
CA CYS A 58 8.06 -4.30 2.85
C CYS A 58 8.72 -3.40 1.81
N VAL A 59 7.98 -2.42 1.31
CA VAL A 59 8.49 -1.29 0.52
C VAL A 59 8.18 0.01 1.25
N ILE A 60 9.02 1.02 1.02
CA ILE A 60 8.80 2.38 1.54
C ILE A 60 8.50 3.29 0.36
N GLU A 61 7.28 3.81 0.30
CA GLU A 61 6.86 4.77 -0.70
C GLU A 61 7.08 6.20 -0.20
N PHE A 62 7.83 6.99 -0.97
CA PHE A 62 8.06 8.40 -0.70
C PHE A 62 6.98 9.22 -1.38
N ARG A 63 6.09 9.80 -0.57
CA ARG A 63 5.01 10.66 -1.08
C ARG A 63 5.48 12.12 -1.07
N LYS A 64 5.33 12.82 -2.20
CA LYS A 64 5.65 14.25 -2.31
C LYS A 64 4.52 15.17 -1.86
N CYS A 65 3.28 14.69 -1.95
CA CYS A 65 2.08 15.47 -1.65
C CYS A 65 1.23 14.80 -0.55
N TYR A 66 0.65 15.62 0.32
CA TYR A 66 -0.35 15.17 1.29
C TYR A 66 -1.56 14.56 0.58
N ARG A 67 -2.09 13.47 1.15
CA ARG A 67 -3.36 12.86 0.72
C ARG A 67 -4.48 13.21 1.68
N LYS A 68 -5.49 13.93 1.18
CA LYS A 68 -6.71 14.21 1.93
C LYS A 68 -7.60 12.96 1.92
N LYS A 69 -7.98 12.48 3.12
CA LYS A 69 -9.01 11.44 3.26
C LYS A 69 -10.35 11.99 2.79
N VAL A 70 -11.04 11.26 1.93
CA VAL A 70 -12.32 11.64 1.34
C VAL A 70 -13.25 10.43 1.26
N ASN A 71 -14.51 10.70 1.00
CA ASN A 71 -15.53 9.68 0.77
C ASN A 71 -16.37 10.08 -0.44
N LEU A 72 -15.76 10.01 -1.63
CA LEU A 72 -16.40 10.43 -2.87
C LEU A 72 -16.75 9.19 -3.69
N SER A 73 -18.02 9.08 -4.08
CA SER A 73 -18.45 8.06 -5.04
C SER A 73 -18.18 8.56 -6.46
N GLY A 74 -17.83 7.66 -7.36
CA GLY A 74 -17.57 8.00 -8.74
C GLY A 74 -17.64 6.80 -9.67
N GLU A 75 -17.52 7.06 -10.95
CA GLU A 75 -17.43 6.04 -11.99
C GLU A 75 -16.00 5.98 -12.53
N HIS A 76 -15.56 4.79 -12.93
CA HIS A 76 -14.32 4.63 -13.68
C HIS A 76 -14.57 3.92 -15.01
N PHE A 77 -13.66 4.18 -15.95
CA PHE A 77 -13.60 3.48 -17.21
C PHE A 77 -12.20 2.88 -17.36
N SER A 78 -12.13 1.56 -17.39
CA SER A 78 -10.91 0.82 -17.71
C SER A 78 -10.89 0.53 -19.20
N GLU A 79 -9.75 0.75 -19.86
CA GLU A 79 -9.62 0.47 -21.30
C GLU A 79 -9.36 -1.03 -21.58
N LYS A 80 -8.74 -1.74 -20.64
CA LYS A 80 -8.35 -3.15 -20.78
C LYS A 80 -8.62 -3.94 -19.48
N PRO A 81 -9.70 -4.75 -19.42
CA PRO A 81 -10.80 -4.84 -20.39
C PRO A 81 -11.61 -3.54 -20.43
N ARG A 82 -12.28 -3.27 -21.55
CA ARG A 82 -13.15 -2.10 -21.72
C ARG A 82 -14.36 -2.20 -20.80
N LYS A 83 -14.27 -1.67 -19.58
CA LYS A 83 -15.29 -1.83 -18.54
C LYS A 83 -15.55 -0.50 -17.85
N ARG A 84 -16.83 -0.17 -17.67
CA ARG A 84 -17.26 0.87 -16.72
C ARG A 84 -17.61 0.23 -15.39
N GLY A 85 -17.26 0.92 -14.31
CA GLY A 85 -17.51 0.46 -12.96
C GLY A 85 -17.70 1.60 -11.99
N ILE A 86 -18.23 1.27 -10.81
CA ILE A 86 -18.37 2.22 -9.71
C ILE A 86 -17.14 2.09 -8.81
N LEU A 87 -16.62 3.23 -8.35
CA LEU A 87 -15.58 3.28 -7.34
C LEU A 87 -15.94 4.20 -6.18
N ARG A 88 -15.22 4.01 -5.09
CA ARG A 88 -15.15 4.95 -3.98
C ARG A 88 -13.73 5.46 -3.88
N VAL A 89 -13.56 6.77 -3.99
CA VAL A 89 -12.29 7.44 -3.72
C VAL A 89 -12.14 7.61 -2.21
N GLU A 90 -11.06 7.06 -1.68
CA GLU A 90 -10.74 7.05 -0.24
C GLU A 90 -9.74 8.14 0.11
N GLU A 91 -8.80 8.43 -0.80
CA GLU A 91 -7.77 9.44 -0.61
C GLU A 91 -7.45 10.15 -1.93
N ILE A 92 -7.24 11.47 -1.88
CA ILE A 92 -6.81 12.27 -3.04
C ILE A 92 -5.57 13.10 -2.71
N SER A 93 -4.68 13.24 -3.69
CA SER A 93 -3.52 14.14 -3.68
C SER A 93 -3.41 14.86 -5.01
N MET A 94 -2.54 15.87 -5.09
CA MET A 94 -2.23 16.57 -6.34
C MET A 94 -1.69 15.64 -7.44
N GLU A 95 -1.05 14.52 -7.06
CA GLU A 95 -0.40 13.59 -8.00
C GLU A 95 -1.17 12.27 -8.21
N GLY A 96 -2.34 12.08 -7.56
CA GLY A 96 -3.10 10.85 -7.72
C GLY A 96 -4.09 10.56 -6.60
N LEU A 97 -4.74 9.40 -6.66
CA LEU A 97 -5.82 9.02 -5.75
C LEU A 97 -5.77 7.53 -5.38
N LYS A 98 -6.27 7.18 -4.19
CA LYS A 98 -6.54 5.82 -3.74
C LYS A 98 -8.04 5.56 -3.84
N PHE A 99 -8.42 4.44 -4.42
CA PHE A 99 -9.82 4.07 -4.59
C PHE A 99 -10.01 2.56 -4.47
N SER A 100 -11.24 2.17 -4.17
CA SER A 100 -11.70 0.79 -4.19
C SER A 100 -12.78 0.65 -5.26
N SER A 101 -12.68 -0.36 -6.13
CA SER A 101 -13.76 -0.70 -7.07
C SER A 101 -14.88 -1.39 -6.30
N LEU A 102 -16.12 -0.97 -6.56
CA LEU A 102 -17.33 -1.53 -5.98
C LEU A 102 -18.00 -2.53 -6.92
N ASP A 103 -17.42 -2.74 -8.10
CA ASP A 103 -17.91 -3.77 -9.01
C ASP A 103 -17.71 -5.15 -8.40
N PRO A 104 -18.70 -6.07 -8.49
CA PRO A 104 -18.51 -7.44 -8.07
C PRO A 104 -17.37 -8.09 -8.85
N VAL A 105 -16.43 -8.71 -8.12
CA VAL A 105 -15.39 -9.55 -8.70
C VAL A 105 -16.08 -10.81 -9.25
N MET A 106 -16.35 -10.84 -10.55
CA MET A 106 -16.81 -12.07 -11.20
C MET A 106 -15.67 -13.08 -11.11
N SER A 107 -15.82 -14.06 -10.21
CA SER A 107 -14.93 -15.22 -10.10
C SER A 107 -15.20 -16.10 -11.33
N GLY A 108 -14.30 -16.03 -12.31
CA GLY A 108 -14.26 -16.96 -13.45
C GLY A 108 -13.32 -18.12 -13.15
#